data_AF-A0A0A2K9I7-F1
#
_entry.id   AF-A0A0A2K9I7-F1
#
_cell.length_a   1.000
_cell.length_b   1.000
_cell.length_c   1.000
_cell.angle_alpha   90.00
_cell.angle_beta   90.00
_cell.angle_gamma   90.00
#
_symmetry.space_group_name_H-M   'P 1'
#
loop_
_entity.id
_entity.type
_entity.pdbx_description
1 polymer ?
#
loop_
_entity_poly.entity_id
_entity_poly.type
_entity_poly.pdbx_seq_one_letter_code
_entity_poly.pdbx_strand_id
1 'polypeptide(L)'
;MRQSLRRSCAACAKSKTSCDLRTPRCSRCIKRKVECAYANEPSAGPATPGWQNGASTNPLDGPGTLTNYRFGSLDPFDSYPQTRLPREHVQRLIYSFLHKIAFQYYPLDLNATSNPFLISWWPLALGDPVLFHVSLQTACLDEELLAQKGFQTSELLMADSVALLRRKVESMSLAVQDGTMNSVITLATIEFGKGNTKVGEMHVNGLKRLVDMRGGINAVRQTSPLTARMVSWVSMLIMGHPQFETQDDFGIGDGIPPTSEWQFDSTALDDQLFDLSTIEVEYAVKNVFNRLRNIFQRARNITFPATQLHDLTCFVIHRLLLSAPATTIPPTSPMTESIRYGIILYMFITQGPTYYSHAVILNKIMIRFMENLEHLASTSRVYDSLDVWFGAVGMVASAGTAHHRWFINRARNIAAALQLENFSDTLVHIKTVLWLEKPQSEDLFRSHWDTVFNLADQSAEHDLCQKASNTEEVGHTRHYHDGHHDPKDDGYL
;
A
#
# COMPACT_ATOMS: atom_id res chain seq x y z
N MET A 1 -11.79 30.17 -17.56
CA MET A 1 -13.03 30.99 -17.71
C MET A 1 -12.94 31.84 -18.97
N ARG A 2 -13.98 31.94 -19.81
CA ARG A 2 -14.15 33.14 -20.67
C ARG A 2 -14.69 34.25 -19.78
N GLN A 3 -13.81 35.11 -19.26
CA GLN A 3 -14.23 36.33 -18.59
C GLN A 3 -15.14 37.12 -19.54
N SER A 4 -16.38 37.38 -19.15
CA SER A 4 -17.15 38.41 -19.84
C SER A 4 -16.45 39.74 -19.51
N LEU A 5 -15.74 40.32 -20.47
CA LEU A 5 -15.05 41.60 -20.31
C LEU A 5 -16.06 42.77 -20.32
N ARG A 6 -17.06 42.70 -19.44
CA ARG A 6 -17.94 43.81 -19.09
C ARG A 6 -17.08 44.85 -18.36
N ARG A 7 -16.58 45.82 -19.13
CA ARG A 7 -15.72 46.94 -18.70
C ARG A 7 -16.45 47.96 -17.78
N SER A 8 -17.31 47.49 -16.87
CA SER A 8 -18.13 48.31 -15.99
C SER A 8 -18.70 47.52 -14.81
N CYS A 9 -18.72 48.15 -13.63
CA CYS A 9 -19.41 47.61 -12.45
C CYS A 9 -20.93 47.52 -12.65
N ALA A 10 -21.60 46.71 -11.82
CA ALA A 10 -23.02 46.43 -11.92
C ALA A 10 -23.91 47.70 -11.89
N ALA A 11 -23.59 48.67 -11.02
CA ALA A 11 -24.36 49.91 -10.91
C ALA A 11 -24.20 50.85 -12.13
N CYS A 12 -23.00 50.97 -12.69
CA CYS A 12 -22.79 51.74 -13.93
C CYS A 12 -23.47 51.08 -15.13
N ALA A 13 -23.39 49.74 -15.23
CA ALA A 13 -24.09 48.97 -16.24
C ALA A 13 -25.62 49.11 -16.13
N LYS A 14 -26.19 48.99 -14.92
CA LYS A 14 -27.62 49.15 -14.65
C LYS A 14 -28.15 50.54 -15.02
N SER A 15 -27.34 51.60 -14.87
CA SER A 15 -27.69 52.95 -15.35
C SER A 15 -27.23 53.27 -16.78
N LYS A 16 -26.77 52.28 -17.55
CA LYS A 16 -26.29 52.45 -18.96
C LYS A 16 -25.22 53.54 -19.13
N THR A 17 -24.36 53.73 -18.12
CA THR A 17 -23.29 54.75 -18.13
C THR A 17 -21.90 54.12 -18.16
N SER A 18 -20.95 54.79 -18.81
CA SER A 18 -19.53 54.40 -18.80
C SER A 18 -18.94 54.36 -17.39
N CYS A 19 -17.97 53.46 -17.18
CA CYS A 19 -17.35 53.17 -15.89
C CYS A 19 -15.83 53.31 -16.03
N ASP A 20 -15.19 53.99 -15.07
CA ASP A 20 -13.74 54.24 -15.04
C ASP A 20 -12.92 53.08 -14.45
N LEU A 21 -13.55 51.92 -14.26
CA LEU A 21 -12.97 50.63 -13.81
C LEU A 21 -12.13 50.63 -12.51
N ARG A 22 -12.01 51.75 -11.80
CA ARG A 22 -11.28 51.82 -10.52
C ARG A 22 -11.85 50.84 -9.50
N THR A 23 -10.95 50.14 -8.83
CA THR A 23 -11.19 49.26 -7.68
C THR A 23 -10.80 50.01 -6.39
N PRO A 24 -11.43 49.70 -5.23
CA PRO A 24 -12.59 48.83 -5.08
C PRO A 24 -13.90 49.44 -5.61
N ARG A 25 -13.98 50.76 -5.83
CA ARG A 25 -15.18 51.45 -6.33
C ARG A 25 -14.85 52.46 -7.43
N CYS A 26 -15.66 52.50 -8.48
CA CYS A 26 -15.48 53.46 -9.58
C CYS A 26 -15.95 54.88 -9.20
N SER A 27 -15.36 55.90 -9.83
CA SER A 27 -15.56 57.31 -9.46
C SER A 27 -17.02 57.76 -9.58
N ARG A 28 -17.77 57.23 -10.55
CA ARG A 28 -19.22 57.51 -10.68
C ARG A 28 -20.06 56.93 -9.54
N CYS A 29 -19.75 55.72 -9.09
CA CYS A 29 -20.49 55.08 -7.99
C CYS A 29 -20.15 55.71 -6.64
N ILE A 30 -18.91 56.17 -6.45
CA ILE A 30 -18.52 57.02 -5.31
C ILE A 30 -19.33 58.32 -5.31
N LYS A 31 -19.32 59.09 -6.41
CA LYS A 31 -20.04 60.38 -6.50
C LYS A 31 -21.55 60.24 -6.33
N ARG A 32 -22.15 59.12 -6.76
CA ARG A 32 -23.58 58.80 -6.57
C ARG A 32 -23.90 58.11 -5.23
N LYS A 33 -22.89 57.83 -4.39
CA LYS A 33 -23.01 57.05 -3.14
C LYS A 33 -23.69 55.67 -3.30
N VAL A 34 -23.60 55.05 -4.48
CA VAL A 34 -24.17 53.72 -4.75
C VAL A 34 -23.12 52.62 -4.68
N GLU A 35 -23.56 51.40 -4.37
CA GLU A 35 -22.73 50.20 -4.34
C GLU A 35 -22.09 49.91 -5.71
N CYS A 36 -20.92 49.24 -5.71
CA CYS A 36 -20.07 49.13 -6.89
C CYS A 36 -19.47 47.72 -7.05
N ALA A 37 -20.31 46.69 -7.06
CA ALA A 37 -19.87 45.32 -7.32
C ALA A 37 -19.38 45.11 -8.76
N TYR A 38 -18.35 44.28 -8.92
CA TYR A 38 -17.88 43.74 -10.19
C TYR A 38 -18.21 42.24 -10.23
N ALA A 39 -18.77 41.74 -11.34
CA ALA A 39 -19.55 40.50 -11.38
C ALA A 39 -18.71 39.20 -11.49
N ASN A 40 -17.61 39.08 -10.74
CA ASN A 40 -16.71 37.92 -10.72
C ASN A 40 -16.51 37.34 -9.31
N GLU A 41 -17.50 37.44 -8.42
CA GLU A 41 -17.59 36.66 -7.18
C GLU A 41 -18.79 35.68 -7.30
N PRO A 42 -18.65 34.39 -6.93
CA PRO A 42 -19.59 33.35 -7.38
C PRO A 42 -20.69 32.98 -6.37
N SER A 43 -21.93 32.78 -6.85
CA SER A 43 -22.86 31.78 -6.28
C SER A 43 -24.07 31.48 -7.18
N ALA A 44 -24.43 30.18 -7.28
CA ALA A 44 -25.70 29.57 -7.74
C ALA A 44 -26.29 29.88 -9.15
N GLY A 45 -27.03 28.90 -9.71
CA GLY A 45 -27.84 28.99 -10.95
C GLY A 45 -29.35 29.20 -10.68
N PRO A 46 -30.31 28.78 -11.55
CA PRO A 46 -30.17 27.91 -12.74
C PRO A 46 -30.96 28.34 -14.03
N ALA A 47 -30.94 27.46 -15.05
CA ALA A 47 -31.93 27.29 -16.14
C ALA A 47 -31.95 28.21 -17.41
N THR A 48 -32.65 27.71 -18.44
CA THR A 48 -32.75 28.07 -19.89
C THR A 48 -34.07 28.86 -20.21
N PRO A 49 -34.52 29.19 -21.47
CA PRO A 49 -34.07 28.80 -22.84
C PRO A 49 -34.09 29.88 -23.98
N GLY A 50 -33.79 29.47 -25.23
CA GLY A 50 -34.01 30.21 -26.52
C GLY A 50 -32.77 30.17 -27.45
N TRP A 51 -32.79 29.63 -28.69
CA TRP A 51 -33.44 30.09 -29.96
C TRP A 51 -32.86 31.43 -30.47
N GLN A 52 -32.45 31.66 -31.73
CA GLN A 52 -32.37 30.97 -33.05
C GLN A 52 -31.28 31.71 -33.91
N ASN A 53 -30.79 31.37 -35.12
CA ASN A 53 -30.78 30.20 -36.04
C ASN A 53 -29.66 30.41 -37.11
N GLY A 54 -29.31 29.38 -37.92
CA GLY A 54 -28.49 29.51 -39.15
C GLY A 54 -27.92 28.18 -39.66
N ALA A 55 -28.08 27.83 -40.95
CA ALA A 55 -27.90 26.46 -41.46
C ALA A 55 -27.22 26.36 -42.84
N SER A 56 -26.67 25.17 -43.16
CA SER A 56 -26.44 24.68 -44.54
C SER A 56 -26.39 23.13 -44.59
N THR A 57 -27.39 22.55 -45.25
CA THR A 57 -27.48 21.25 -45.97
C THR A 57 -26.25 20.31 -45.98
N ASN A 58 -26.34 19.06 -45.49
CA ASN A 58 -26.97 17.84 -46.06
C ASN A 58 -26.05 17.04 -47.02
N PRO A 59 -26.25 15.71 -47.23
CA PRO A 59 -27.38 14.85 -46.84
C PRO A 59 -27.06 13.69 -45.86
N LEU A 60 -28.09 12.91 -45.52
CA LEU A 60 -28.09 11.70 -44.70
C LEU A 60 -28.54 10.50 -45.54
N ASP A 61 -28.02 9.30 -45.25
CA ASP A 61 -28.70 8.03 -45.53
C ASP A 61 -28.09 6.88 -44.70
N GLY A 62 -28.87 5.83 -44.42
CA GLY A 62 -28.40 4.56 -43.82
C GLY A 62 -28.44 4.45 -42.27
N PRO A 63 -29.36 3.64 -41.70
CA PRO A 63 -29.46 3.44 -40.25
C PRO A 63 -28.72 2.17 -39.73
N GLY A 64 -28.07 2.29 -38.58
CA GLY A 64 -27.90 1.17 -37.63
C GLY A 64 -26.51 0.51 -37.52
N THR A 65 -25.72 0.93 -36.53
CA THR A 65 -24.98 0.02 -35.62
C THR A 65 -24.48 0.76 -34.38
N LEU A 66 -24.61 0.15 -33.20
CA LEU A 66 -24.27 0.76 -31.90
C LEU A 66 -22.82 0.42 -31.49
N THR A 67 -21.83 0.97 -32.19
CA THR A 67 -20.41 0.63 -31.98
C THR A 67 -19.49 1.81 -31.62
N ASN A 68 -19.91 3.06 -31.84
CA ASN A 68 -19.09 4.25 -31.57
C ASN A 68 -19.44 4.95 -30.25
N TYR A 69 -19.13 4.29 -29.12
CA TYR A 69 -19.02 4.97 -27.83
C TYR A 69 -17.74 5.81 -27.79
N ARG A 70 -17.77 6.99 -28.41
CA ARG A 70 -16.70 7.98 -28.23
C ARG A 70 -16.69 8.41 -26.76
N PHE A 71 -15.55 8.29 -26.09
CA PHE A 71 -15.37 8.81 -24.74
C PHE A 71 -15.79 10.29 -24.70
N GLY A 72 -16.71 10.62 -23.80
CA GLY A 72 -17.03 12.01 -23.50
C GLY A 72 -15.79 12.69 -22.93
N SER A 73 -15.45 13.87 -23.46
CA SER A 73 -14.25 14.61 -23.05
C SER A 73 -14.29 14.90 -21.54
N LEU A 74 -13.48 14.16 -20.76
CA LEU A 74 -13.46 14.24 -19.30
C LEU A 74 -13.10 15.65 -18.79
N ASP A 75 -12.28 16.36 -19.56
CA ASP A 75 -12.09 17.80 -19.42
C ASP A 75 -12.27 18.46 -20.80
N PRO A 76 -13.40 19.11 -21.07
CA PRO A 76 -13.63 19.79 -22.35
C PRO A 76 -12.78 21.05 -22.53
N PHE A 77 -12.15 21.59 -21.46
CA PHE A 77 -11.40 22.85 -21.47
C PHE A 77 -9.88 22.68 -21.41
N ASP A 78 -9.37 21.47 -21.22
CA ASP A 78 -7.94 21.14 -21.06
C ASP A 78 -7.28 21.98 -19.95
N SER A 79 -7.90 21.93 -18.78
CA SER A 79 -7.55 22.63 -17.54
C SER A 79 -6.38 21.98 -16.80
N TYR A 80 -5.99 20.78 -17.21
CA TYR A 80 -4.90 19.99 -16.65
C TYR A 80 -3.52 20.42 -17.19
N PRO A 81 -2.40 20.09 -16.50
CA PRO A 81 -1.05 20.44 -16.95
C PRO A 81 -0.72 19.95 -18.37
N GLN A 82 -0.11 20.82 -19.18
CA GLN A 82 0.27 20.49 -20.57
C GLN A 82 1.26 19.32 -20.62
N THR A 83 1.02 18.38 -21.55
CA THR A 83 1.91 17.24 -21.83
C THR A 83 2.30 17.20 -23.32
N ARG A 84 3.25 16.34 -23.68
CA ARG A 84 3.60 16.06 -25.09
C ARG A 84 2.70 15.04 -25.79
N LEU A 85 1.71 14.45 -25.09
CA LEU A 85 0.86 13.40 -25.62
C LEU A 85 -0.40 13.95 -26.33
N PRO A 86 -0.95 13.24 -27.33
CA PRO A 86 -2.23 13.60 -27.93
C PRO A 86 -3.37 13.65 -26.90
N ARG A 87 -4.28 14.63 -27.03
CA ARG A 87 -5.39 14.85 -26.08
C ARG A 87 -6.19 13.58 -25.77
N GLU A 88 -6.54 12.79 -26.79
CA GLU A 88 -7.29 11.54 -26.63
C GLU A 88 -6.51 10.48 -25.82
N HIS A 89 -5.17 10.46 -25.96
CA HIS A 89 -4.31 9.58 -25.17
C HIS A 89 -4.28 10.05 -23.69
N VAL A 90 -4.09 11.36 -23.45
CA VAL A 90 -4.15 11.92 -22.10
C VAL A 90 -5.49 11.61 -21.43
N GLN A 91 -6.61 11.81 -22.12
CA GLN A 91 -7.93 11.55 -21.55
C GLN A 91 -8.18 10.06 -21.25
N ARG A 92 -7.61 9.13 -22.03
CA ARG A 92 -7.62 7.70 -21.69
C ARG A 92 -6.79 7.39 -20.44
N LEU A 93 -5.59 7.95 -20.32
CA LEU A 93 -4.74 7.78 -19.13
C LEU A 93 -5.37 8.39 -17.88
N ILE A 94 -6.06 9.54 -17.99
CA ILE A 94 -6.89 10.11 -16.91
C ILE A 94 -8.00 9.14 -16.52
N TYR A 95 -8.73 8.58 -17.49
CA TYR A 95 -9.79 7.60 -17.21
C TYR A 95 -9.25 6.36 -16.48
N SER A 96 -8.15 5.78 -16.98
CA SER A 96 -7.48 4.63 -16.39
C SER A 96 -6.97 4.93 -14.98
N PHE A 97 -6.36 6.09 -14.75
CA PHE A 97 -5.92 6.50 -13.42
C PHE A 97 -7.08 6.54 -12.41
N LEU A 98 -8.19 7.20 -12.78
CA LEU A 98 -9.34 7.41 -11.90
C LEU A 98 -10.18 6.15 -11.65
N HIS A 99 -10.29 5.23 -12.63
CA HIS A 99 -11.19 4.07 -12.53
C HIS A 99 -10.47 2.75 -12.24
N LYS A 100 -9.12 2.71 -12.31
CA LYS A 100 -8.32 1.51 -12.05
C LYS A 100 -7.15 1.80 -11.11
N ILE A 101 -6.23 2.68 -11.50
CA ILE A 101 -4.96 2.85 -10.77
C ILE A 101 -5.19 3.36 -9.34
N ALA A 102 -6.09 4.33 -9.13
CA ALA A 102 -6.40 4.86 -7.79
C ALA A 102 -6.92 3.81 -6.79
N PHE A 103 -7.52 2.72 -7.28
CA PHE A 103 -7.98 1.61 -6.45
C PHE A 103 -6.89 0.54 -6.26
N GLN A 104 -6.13 0.23 -7.31
CA GLN A 104 -4.99 -0.70 -7.22
C GLN A 104 -3.84 -0.15 -6.36
N TYR A 105 -3.54 1.15 -6.48
CA TYR A 105 -2.51 1.86 -5.72
C TYR A 105 -3.04 2.37 -4.37
N TYR A 106 -4.31 2.11 -4.01
CA TYR A 106 -4.85 2.38 -2.68
C TYR A 106 -6.01 1.45 -2.27
N PRO A 107 -5.78 0.13 -2.11
CA PRO A 107 -6.84 -0.83 -1.78
C PRO A 107 -7.32 -0.74 -0.32
N LEU A 108 -6.76 0.18 0.49
CA LEU A 108 -7.23 0.45 1.86
C LEU A 108 -8.58 1.16 1.91
N ASP A 109 -9.01 1.77 0.80
CA ASP A 109 -10.34 2.35 0.65
C ASP A 109 -10.82 2.22 -0.80
N LEU A 110 -11.80 1.34 -1.02
CA LEU A 110 -12.40 1.08 -2.34
C LEU A 110 -13.62 1.96 -2.62
N ASN A 111 -14.03 2.83 -1.68
CA ASN A 111 -15.13 3.76 -1.91
C ASN A 111 -14.64 5.00 -2.68
N ALA A 112 -15.18 5.20 -3.88
CA ALA A 112 -14.82 6.31 -4.76
C ALA A 112 -15.03 7.72 -4.13
N THR A 113 -15.87 7.83 -3.09
CA THR A 113 -16.15 9.11 -2.40
C THR A 113 -15.22 9.43 -1.23
N SER A 114 -14.38 8.48 -0.80
CA SER A 114 -13.43 8.66 0.31
C SER A 114 -11.98 8.25 -0.02
N ASN A 115 -11.76 7.46 -1.08
CA ASN A 115 -10.45 7.03 -1.54
C ASN A 115 -9.48 8.23 -1.71
N PRO A 116 -8.39 8.32 -0.94
CA PRO A 116 -7.46 9.45 -0.95
C PRO A 116 -6.77 9.73 -2.30
N PHE A 117 -6.63 8.74 -3.18
CA PHE A 117 -6.10 8.98 -4.53
C PHE A 117 -7.07 9.80 -5.38
N LEU A 118 -8.39 9.64 -5.16
CA LEU A 118 -9.42 10.40 -5.85
C LEU A 118 -9.73 11.75 -5.19
N ILE A 119 -9.82 11.79 -3.86
CA ILE A 119 -10.23 13.02 -3.14
C ILE A 119 -9.09 13.98 -2.79
N SER A 120 -7.83 13.52 -2.78
CA SER A 120 -6.67 14.33 -2.36
C SER A 120 -5.54 14.34 -3.38
N TRP A 121 -5.08 13.18 -3.86
CA TRP A 121 -3.98 13.11 -4.83
C TRP A 121 -4.39 13.70 -6.19
N TRP A 122 -5.55 13.32 -6.74
CA TRP A 122 -5.96 13.80 -8.06
C TRP A 122 -6.20 15.32 -8.13
N PRO A 123 -6.90 15.97 -7.18
CA PRO A 123 -7.00 17.43 -7.13
C PRO A 123 -5.63 18.13 -6.99
N LEU A 124 -4.70 17.53 -6.23
CA LEU A 124 -3.33 18.03 -6.12
C LEU A 124 -2.56 17.89 -7.45
N ALA A 125 -2.73 16.76 -8.16
CA ALA A 125 -2.09 16.51 -9.46
C ALA A 125 -2.55 17.50 -10.53
N LEU A 126 -3.83 17.86 -10.57
CA LEU A 126 -4.33 18.90 -11.48
C LEU A 126 -3.67 20.28 -11.26
N GLY A 127 -3.19 20.56 -10.05
CA GLY A 127 -2.42 21.77 -9.72
C GLY A 127 -0.89 21.65 -9.84
N ASP A 128 -0.36 20.44 -10.06
CA ASP A 128 1.06 20.13 -9.93
C ASP A 128 1.59 19.38 -11.17
N PRO A 129 2.29 20.06 -12.09
CA PRO A 129 2.74 19.45 -13.35
C PRO A 129 3.61 18.21 -13.19
N VAL A 130 4.39 18.09 -12.09
CA VAL A 130 5.22 16.89 -11.86
C VAL A 130 4.31 15.73 -11.47
N LEU A 131 3.44 15.94 -10.48
CA LEU A 131 2.55 14.89 -9.97
C LEU A 131 1.57 14.43 -11.06
N PHE A 132 1.13 15.34 -11.93
CA PHE A 132 0.29 15.00 -13.08
C PHE A 132 0.99 14.04 -14.05
N HIS A 133 2.20 14.35 -14.51
CA HIS A 133 2.93 13.49 -15.45
C HIS A 133 3.23 12.11 -14.83
N VAL A 134 3.62 12.06 -13.56
CA VAL A 134 3.85 10.81 -12.82
C VAL A 134 2.55 10.01 -12.64
N SER A 135 1.40 10.67 -12.43
CA SER A 135 0.09 10.01 -12.34
C SER A 135 -0.34 9.41 -13.69
N LEU A 136 -0.15 10.13 -14.79
CA LEU A 136 -0.39 9.56 -16.12
C LEU A 136 0.59 8.43 -16.44
N GLN A 137 1.82 8.52 -15.93
CA GLN A 137 2.85 7.49 -16.14
C GLN A 137 2.48 6.15 -15.49
N THR A 138 1.89 6.13 -14.29
CA THR A 138 1.46 4.88 -13.66
C THR A 138 0.33 4.19 -14.43
N ALA A 139 -0.63 4.95 -14.96
CA ALA A 139 -1.65 4.44 -15.87
C ALA A 139 -1.07 3.96 -17.21
N CYS A 140 -0.06 4.67 -17.72
CA CYS A 140 0.60 4.34 -18.98
C CYS A 140 1.44 3.06 -18.89
N LEU A 141 2.15 2.86 -17.78
CA LEU A 141 2.91 1.64 -17.50
C LEU A 141 2.00 0.41 -17.43
N ASP A 142 0.84 0.53 -16.80
CA ASP A 142 -0.17 -0.53 -16.75
C ASP A 142 -0.75 -0.86 -18.14
N GLU A 143 -1.10 0.15 -18.95
CA GLU A 143 -1.53 -0.06 -20.34
C GLU A 143 -0.42 -0.70 -21.20
N GLU A 144 0.83 -0.23 -21.11
CA GLU A 144 1.96 -0.73 -21.89
C GLU A 144 2.41 -2.15 -21.48
N LEU A 145 2.37 -2.47 -20.18
CA LEU A 145 2.66 -3.80 -19.64
C LEU A 145 1.61 -4.83 -20.08
N LEU A 146 0.32 -4.51 -19.95
CA LEU A 146 -0.77 -5.38 -20.41
C LEU A 146 -0.80 -5.55 -21.93
N ALA A 147 -0.38 -4.53 -22.68
CA ALA A 147 -0.32 -4.59 -24.13
C ALA A 147 0.91 -5.33 -24.68
N GLN A 148 1.94 -5.59 -23.85
CA GLN A 148 3.22 -6.20 -24.21
C GLN A 148 3.93 -5.51 -25.40
N LYS A 149 3.82 -4.17 -25.50
CA LYS A 149 4.33 -3.38 -26.64
C LYS A 149 5.54 -2.49 -26.31
N GLY A 150 6.15 -2.69 -25.14
CA GLY A 150 7.24 -1.86 -24.64
C GLY A 150 6.77 -0.50 -24.09
N PHE A 151 7.70 0.24 -23.51
CA PHE A 151 7.41 1.32 -22.56
C PHE A 151 7.64 2.74 -23.13
N GLN A 152 7.51 2.93 -24.44
CA GLN A 152 7.95 4.16 -25.12
C GLN A 152 7.21 5.43 -24.62
N THR A 153 5.93 5.30 -24.26
CA THR A 153 5.10 6.43 -23.82
C THR A 153 5.36 6.74 -22.34
N SER A 154 5.50 5.71 -21.50
CA SER A 154 5.83 5.89 -20.09
C SER A 154 7.26 6.37 -19.86
N GLU A 155 8.22 6.06 -20.75
CA GLU A 155 9.56 6.70 -20.74
C GLU A 155 9.50 8.17 -21.20
N LEU A 156 8.62 8.53 -22.14
CA LEU A 156 8.42 9.93 -22.52
C LEU A 156 7.89 10.77 -21.35
N LEU A 157 6.95 10.21 -20.59
CA LEU A 157 6.42 10.78 -19.34
C LEU A 157 7.45 10.77 -18.20
N MET A 158 8.35 9.77 -18.15
CA MET A 158 9.48 9.73 -17.21
C MET A 158 10.38 10.94 -17.41
N ALA A 159 10.81 11.16 -18.65
CA ALA A 159 11.71 12.26 -19.01
C ALA A 159 11.11 13.63 -18.71
N ASP A 160 9.81 13.84 -18.98
CA ASP A 160 9.11 15.07 -18.60
C ASP A 160 9.03 15.25 -17.08
N SER A 161 8.65 14.19 -16.36
CA SER A 161 8.54 14.21 -14.89
C SER A 161 9.87 14.59 -14.23
N VAL A 162 10.98 13.97 -14.65
CA VAL A 162 12.32 14.26 -14.12
C VAL A 162 12.79 15.67 -14.50
N ALA A 163 12.49 16.15 -15.71
CA ALA A 163 12.84 17.50 -16.14
C ALA A 163 12.06 18.60 -15.40
N LEU A 164 10.77 18.38 -15.14
CA LEU A 164 9.93 19.28 -14.34
C LEU A 164 10.34 19.24 -12.86
N LEU A 165 10.58 18.04 -12.31
CA LEU A 165 11.04 17.84 -10.93
C LEU A 165 12.34 18.59 -10.65
N ARG A 166 13.33 18.51 -11.56
CA ARG A 166 14.63 19.20 -11.41
C ARG A 166 14.45 20.71 -11.19
N ARG A 167 13.66 21.36 -12.06
CA ARG A 167 13.32 22.78 -11.94
C ARG A 167 12.53 23.10 -10.67
N LYS A 168 11.69 22.16 -10.20
CA LYS A 168 10.88 22.35 -8.99
C LYS A 168 11.73 22.30 -7.72
N VAL A 169 12.73 21.42 -7.63
CA VAL A 169 13.60 21.30 -6.44
C VAL A 169 14.66 22.41 -6.35
N GLU A 170 14.87 23.19 -7.40
CA GLU A 170 15.68 24.43 -7.35
C GLU A 170 15.06 25.50 -6.43
N SER A 171 13.76 25.44 -6.15
CA SER A 171 13.07 26.32 -5.21
C SER A 171 12.67 25.59 -3.93
N MET A 172 13.26 25.96 -2.80
CA MET A 172 13.02 25.29 -1.50
C MET A 172 11.53 25.21 -1.12
N SER A 173 10.74 26.25 -1.39
CA SER A 173 9.31 26.29 -1.09
C SER A 173 8.45 25.41 -2.00
N LEU A 174 8.96 25.00 -3.17
CA LEU A 174 8.34 24.03 -4.06
C LEU A 174 8.88 22.61 -3.81
N ALA A 175 10.15 22.49 -3.42
CA ALA A 175 10.82 21.23 -3.13
C ALA A 175 10.13 20.43 -2.01
N VAL A 176 9.71 21.11 -0.93
CA VAL A 176 9.09 20.45 0.24
C VAL A 176 7.58 20.17 0.08
N GLN A 177 6.95 20.53 -1.05
CA GLN A 177 5.51 20.35 -1.25
C GLN A 177 5.12 18.87 -1.34
N ASP A 178 3.90 18.55 -0.90
CA ASP A 178 3.33 17.19 -0.95
C ASP A 178 3.37 16.58 -2.34
N GLY A 179 2.99 17.34 -3.37
CA GLY A 179 3.03 16.85 -4.74
C GLY A 179 4.45 16.61 -5.26
N THR A 180 5.47 17.29 -4.71
CA THR A 180 6.88 16.96 -4.99
C THR A 180 7.27 15.65 -4.31
N MET A 181 6.97 15.48 -3.02
CA MET A 181 7.26 14.24 -2.27
C MET A 181 6.58 13.02 -2.89
N ASN A 182 5.29 13.16 -3.23
CA ASN A 182 4.48 12.16 -3.93
C ASN A 182 5.06 11.82 -5.31
N SER A 183 5.52 12.83 -6.06
CA SER A 183 6.21 12.60 -7.34
C SER A 183 7.49 11.79 -7.15
N VAL A 184 8.35 12.18 -6.20
CA VAL A 184 9.65 11.51 -5.98
C VAL A 184 9.46 10.06 -5.50
N ILE A 185 8.51 9.77 -4.60
CA ILE A 185 8.30 8.39 -4.16
C ILE A 185 7.77 7.51 -5.29
N THR A 186 6.80 7.96 -6.10
CA THR A 186 6.30 7.15 -7.21
C THR A 186 7.33 6.98 -8.34
N LEU A 187 8.16 8.01 -8.61
CA LEU A 187 9.32 7.85 -9.50
C LEU A 187 10.29 6.79 -8.96
N ALA A 188 10.56 6.78 -7.65
CA ALA A 188 11.41 5.78 -7.02
C ALA A 188 10.87 4.35 -7.20
N THR A 189 9.56 4.14 -7.01
CA THR A 189 8.97 2.80 -7.16
C THR A 189 8.77 2.36 -8.61
N ILE A 190 8.57 3.29 -9.55
CA ILE A 190 8.58 2.97 -10.99
C ILE A 190 9.96 2.42 -11.37
N GLU A 191 11.04 3.10 -10.98
CA GLU A 191 12.40 2.64 -11.29
C GLU A 191 12.77 1.35 -10.53
N PHE A 192 12.38 1.22 -9.26
CA PHE A 192 12.54 -0.05 -8.53
C PHE A 192 11.77 -1.20 -9.21
N GLY A 193 10.55 -0.95 -9.69
CA GLY A 193 9.72 -1.93 -10.41
C GLY A 193 10.29 -2.35 -11.77
N LYS A 194 11.11 -1.51 -12.42
CA LYS A 194 11.89 -1.85 -13.62
C LYS A 194 13.20 -2.60 -13.31
N GLY A 195 13.51 -2.87 -12.03
CA GLY A 195 14.80 -3.41 -11.61
C GLY A 195 15.93 -2.37 -11.51
N ASN A 196 15.67 -1.08 -11.78
CA ASN A 196 16.64 0.01 -11.64
C ASN A 196 16.82 0.43 -10.15
N THR A 197 17.14 -0.54 -9.30
CA THR A 197 17.18 -0.41 -7.82
C THR A 197 17.99 0.82 -7.37
N LYS A 198 19.20 1.01 -7.89
CA LYS A 198 20.08 2.15 -7.59
C LYS A 198 19.46 3.52 -7.91
N VAL A 199 18.56 3.59 -8.89
CA VAL A 199 17.83 4.83 -9.23
C VAL A 199 16.67 5.04 -8.27
N GLY A 200 15.95 3.97 -7.90
CA GLY A 200 14.97 3.98 -6.80
C GLY A 200 15.58 4.43 -5.47
N GLU A 201 16.72 3.85 -5.09
CA GLU A 201 17.53 4.25 -3.92
C GLU A 201 17.93 5.72 -3.98
N MET A 202 18.39 6.22 -5.15
CA MET A 202 18.74 7.63 -5.34
C MET A 202 17.53 8.55 -5.11
N HIS A 203 16.35 8.18 -5.63
CA HIS A 203 15.12 8.94 -5.40
C HIS A 203 14.68 8.90 -3.93
N VAL A 204 14.77 7.76 -3.23
CA VAL A 204 14.45 7.66 -1.79
C VAL A 204 15.41 8.50 -0.94
N ASN A 205 16.71 8.48 -1.24
CA ASN A 205 17.70 9.34 -0.57
C ASN A 205 17.43 10.84 -0.82
N GLY A 206 16.99 11.21 -2.04
CA GLY A 206 16.52 12.56 -2.33
C GLY A 206 15.27 12.95 -1.55
N LEU A 207 14.28 12.05 -1.49
CA LEU A 207 13.01 12.21 -0.78
C LEU A 207 13.22 12.39 0.72
N LYS A 208 14.08 11.59 1.36
CA LYS A 208 14.39 11.73 2.79
C LYS A 208 14.84 13.15 3.11
N ARG A 209 15.76 13.72 2.32
CA ARG A 209 16.19 15.12 2.45
C ARG A 209 15.06 16.14 2.28
N LEU A 210 14.05 15.88 1.45
CA LEU A 210 12.85 16.74 1.34
C LEU A 210 12.01 16.70 2.62
N VAL A 211 11.90 15.52 3.24
CA VAL A 211 11.18 15.31 4.51
C VAL A 211 11.93 15.98 5.67
N ASP A 212 13.24 15.81 5.74
CA ASP A 212 14.10 16.44 6.74
C ASP A 212 13.97 17.99 6.67
N MET A 213 14.02 18.57 5.46
CA MET A 213 13.80 20.01 5.23
C MET A 213 12.38 20.52 5.58
N ARG A 214 11.41 19.62 5.75
CA ARG A 214 10.04 19.95 6.18
C ARG A 214 9.82 19.79 7.69
N GLY A 215 10.83 19.34 8.44
CA GLY A 215 10.73 19.06 9.88
C GLY A 215 10.30 17.63 10.20
N GLY A 216 10.67 16.66 9.37
CA GLY A 216 10.44 15.24 9.61
C GLY A 216 9.08 14.73 9.14
N ILE A 217 8.89 13.40 9.23
CA ILE A 217 7.74 12.72 8.62
C ILE A 217 6.41 13.03 9.35
N ASN A 218 6.46 13.36 10.64
CA ASN A 218 5.27 13.86 11.36
C ASN A 218 4.83 15.25 10.84
N ALA A 219 5.76 16.14 10.45
CA ALA A 219 5.41 17.44 9.85
C ALA A 219 4.76 17.29 8.47
N VAL A 220 5.23 16.32 7.66
CA VAL A 220 4.52 15.90 6.43
C VAL A 220 3.11 15.42 6.78
N ARG A 221 2.96 14.55 7.79
CA ARG A 221 1.67 13.94 8.18
C ARG A 221 0.63 14.97 8.61
N GLN A 222 1.02 16.03 9.32
CA GLN A 222 0.12 17.10 9.76
C GLN A 222 -0.55 17.86 8.60
N THR A 223 0.09 17.90 7.43
CA THR A 223 -0.40 18.60 6.23
C THR A 223 -0.94 17.63 5.17
N SER A 224 -0.40 16.42 5.08
CA SER A 224 -0.87 15.37 4.18
C SER A 224 -0.63 13.97 4.76
N PRO A 225 -1.64 13.38 5.45
CA PRO A 225 -1.56 12.02 5.96
C PRO A 225 -1.33 10.97 4.87
N LEU A 226 -1.84 11.21 3.65
CA LEU A 226 -1.61 10.35 2.48
C LEU A 226 -0.13 10.35 2.08
N THR A 227 0.45 11.54 1.88
CA THR A 227 1.87 11.69 1.51
C THR A 227 2.77 11.02 2.53
N ALA A 228 2.57 11.31 3.83
CA ALA A 228 3.37 10.68 4.89
C ALA A 228 3.27 9.14 4.88
N ARG A 229 2.06 8.58 4.70
CA ARG A 229 1.82 7.13 4.66
C ARG A 229 2.56 6.43 3.52
N MET A 230 2.54 6.99 2.31
CA MET A 230 3.26 6.40 1.17
C MET A 230 4.77 6.61 1.29
N VAL A 231 5.19 7.81 1.71
CA VAL A 231 6.61 8.15 1.85
C VAL A 231 7.29 7.24 2.89
N SER A 232 6.70 6.99 4.05
CA SER A 232 7.28 6.05 5.03
C SER A 232 7.26 4.61 4.54
N TRP A 233 6.10 4.12 4.08
CA TRP A 233 5.91 2.72 3.71
C TRP A 233 6.74 2.31 2.50
N VAL A 234 6.62 3.05 1.38
CA VAL A 234 7.26 2.67 0.12
C VAL A 234 8.77 2.87 0.17
N SER A 235 9.27 3.87 0.91
CA SER A 235 10.73 4.01 1.13
C SER A 235 11.31 2.83 1.90
N MET A 236 10.58 2.28 2.87
CA MET A 236 10.99 1.06 3.57
C MET A 236 10.97 -0.17 2.66
N LEU A 237 9.98 -0.30 1.78
CA LEU A 237 9.90 -1.41 0.82
C LEU A 237 11.04 -1.39 -0.20
N ILE A 238 11.32 -0.23 -0.83
CA ILE A 238 12.40 -0.06 -1.83
C ILE A 238 13.77 -0.40 -1.23
N MET A 239 14.06 0.15 -0.05
CA MET A 239 15.38 0.03 0.59
C MET A 239 15.54 -1.28 1.38
N GLY A 240 14.45 -2.00 1.64
CA GLY A 240 14.44 -3.20 2.49
C GLY A 240 14.85 -2.94 3.95
N HIS A 241 14.74 -1.69 4.43
CA HIS A 241 14.93 -1.27 5.83
C HIS A 241 14.26 0.10 6.08
N PRO A 242 13.94 0.46 7.34
CA PRO A 242 13.38 1.76 7.71
C PRO A 242 14.23 2.94 7.23
N GLN A 243 13.58 3.99 6.76
CA GLN A 243 14.23 5.25 6.34
C GLN A 243 13.96 6.42 7.30
N PHE A 244 12.93 6.30 8.13
CA PHE A 244 12.51 7.31 9.10
C PHE A 244 12.41 6.66 10.48
N GLU A 245 12.80 7.38 11.52
CA GLU A 245 12.63 6.92 12.90
C GLU A 245 11.14 6.78 13.26
N THR A 246 10.84 6.09 14.37
CA THR A 246 9.54 6.22 15.05
C THR A 246 9.65 7.22 16.19
N GLN A 247 8.56 7.94 16.49
CA GLN A 247 8.42 8.60 17.79
C GLN A 247 8.48 7.56 18.94
N ASP A 248 8.64 8.02 20.18
CA ASP A 248 8.55 7.18 21.37
C ASP A 248 7.09 6.76 21.71
N ASP A 249 6.87 6.10 22.84
CA ASP A 249 5.52 5.70 23.30
C ASP A 249 4.63 6.90 23.71
N PHE A 250 5.22 8.05 24.01
CA PHE A 250 4.53 9.28 24.39
C PHE A 250 4.23 10.20 23.19
N GLY A 251 4.69 9.84 21.98
CA GLY A 251 4.53 10.65 20.78
C GLY A 251 5.55 11.79 20.65
N ILE A 252 6.71 11.67 21.30
CA ILE A 252 7.82 12.62 21.22
C ILE A 252 8.74 12.25 20.05
N GLY A 253 9.16 13.27 19.29
CA GLY A 253 10.03 13.15 18.12
C GLY A 253 9.40 13.67 16.83
N ASP A 254 10.13 13.58 15.72
CA ASP A 254 9.73 14.00 14.36
C ASP A 254 9.42 12.81 13.42
N GLY A 255 9.78 11.60 13.85
CA GLY A 255 9.55 10.30 13.20
C GLY A 255 8.07 9.89 13.07
N ILE A 256 7.85 8.65 12.64
CA ILE A 256 6.53 8.04 12.46
C ILE A 256 5.84 7.93 13.83
N PRO A 257 4.67 8.56 14.02
CA PRO A 257 3.99 8.58 15.32
C PRO A 257 3.28 7.27 15.66
N PRO A 258 3.10 6.94 16.96
CA PRO A 258 2.16 5.92 17.39
C PRO A 258 0.73 6.23 16.90
N THR A 259 -0.07 5.20 16.68
CA THR A 259 -1.50 5.37 16.42
C THR A 259 -2.26 5.60 17.74
N SER A 260 -3.51 6.06 17.66
CA SER A 260 -4.39 6.20 18.82
C SER A 260 -4.51 4.90 19.62
N GLU A 261 -4.55 3.77 18.93
CA GLU A 261 -4.74 2.44 19.52
C GLU A 261 -3.53 2.01 20.36
N TRP A 262 -2.35 2.51 20.01
CA TRP A 262 -1.08 2.29 20.73
C TRP A 262 -1.01 3.00 22.08
N GLN A 263 -1.64 4.18 22.19
CA GLN A 263 -1.55 5.06 23.34
C GLN A 263 -2.49 4.68 24.49
N PHE A 264 -3.51 3.84 24.24
CA PHE A 264 -4.37 3.34 25.32
C PHE A 264 -3.64 2.30 26.17
N ASP A 265 -3.21 2.69 27.37
CA ASP A 265 -2.66 1.81 28.40
C ASP A 265 -3.46 0.51 28.55
N SER A 266 -2.77 -0.58 28.92
CA SER A 266 -3.42 -1.79 29.37
C SER A 266 -3.03 -2.15 30.80
N THR A 267 -4.04 -2.14 31.65
CA THR A 267 -4.02 -2.72 32.99
C THR A 267 -4.83 -4.02 33.06
N ALA A 268 -5.24 -4.55 31.91
CA ALA A 268 -5.99 -5.80 31.79
C ALA A 268 -5.00 -6.98 31.66
N LEU A 269 -4.54 -7.49 32.80
CA LEU A 269 -4.02 -8.85 32.87
C LEU A 269 -5.19 -9.82 32.65
N ASP A 270 -5.09 -10.60 31.58
CA ASP A 270 -5.94 -11.74 31.28
C ASP A 270 -5.05 -12.98 31.42
N ASP A 271 -5.27 -13.74 32.49
CA ASP A 271 -4.42 -14.86 32.91
C ASP A 271 -4.41 -16.03 31.91
N GLN A 272 -5.21 -15.97 30.84
CA GLN A 272 -5.28 -16.98 29.77
C GLN A 272 -4.29 -16.72 28.62
N LEU A 273 -3.49 -15.64 28.66
CA LEU A 273 -2.58 -15.25 27.58
C LEU A 273 -1.14 -15.73 27.82
N PHE A 274 -0.42 -16.05 26.74
CA PHE A 274 0.97 -16.54 26.81
C PHE A 274 1.92 -15.45 27.36
N ASP A 275 2.46 -15.63 28.57
CA ASP A 275 3.16 -14.56 29.28
C ASP A 275 4.68 -14.48 28.99
N LEU A 276 5.10 -13.40 28.32
CA LEU A 276 6.51 -13.07 28.10
C LEU A 276 7.24 -12.57 29.37
N SER A 277 6.61 -12.43 30.54
CA SER A 277 7.34 -12.12 31.79
C SER A 277 8.37 -13.20 32.13
N THR A 278 8.04 -14.46 31.83
CA THR A 278 8.84 -15.66 32.12
C THR A 278 10.04 -15.88 31.18
N ILE A 279 10.13 -15.13 30.07
CA ILE A 279 11.13 -15.31 29.01
C ILE A 279 12.04 -14.08 28.95
N GLU A 280 13.36 -14.31 28.80
CA GLU A 280 14.34 -13.26 28.53
C GLU A 280 14.17 -12.72 27.09
N VAL A 281 13.41 -11.64 26.98
CA VAL A 281 13.12 -10.93 25.73
C VAL A 281 13.44 -9.44 25.91
N GLU A 282 14.13 -8.86 24.93
CA GLU A 282 14.46 -7.43 24.90
C GLU A 282 13.21 -6.55 25.08
N TYR A 283 13.33 -5.49 25.88
CA TYR A 283 12.25 -4.56 26.20
C TYR A 283 11.53 -4.01 24.96
N ALA A 284 12.26 -3.63 23.90
CA ALA A 284 11.67 -3.08 22.67
C ALA A 284 10.69 -4.07 22.02
N VAL A 285 11.10 -5.33 21.88
CA VAL A 285 10.28 -6.40 21.29
C VAL A 285 9.11 -6.77 22.21
N LYS A 286 9.36 -6.88 23.52
CA LYS A 286 8.35 -7.21 24.54
C LYS A 286 7.27 -6.14 24.69
N ASN A 287 7.64 -4.85 24.64
CA ASN A 287 6.70 -3.72 24.63
C ASN A 287 5.78 -3.77 23.40
N VAL A 288 6.35 -3.97 22.21
CA VAL A 288 5.59 -4.06 20.95
C VAL A 288 4.62 -5.25 20.95
N PHE A 289 5.08 -6.43 21.37
CA PHE A 289 4.26 -7.64 21.50
C PHE A 289 3.07 -7.39 22.45
N ASN A 290 3.33 -6.86 23.64
CA ASN A 290 2.29 -6.59 24.63
C ASN A 290 1.27 -5.56 24.12
N ARG A 291 1.71 -4.45 23.50
CA ARG A 291 0.78 -3.44 22.97
C ARG A 291 -0.07 -3.98 21.82
N LEU A 292 0.52 -4.73 20.88
CA LEU A 292 -0.21 -5.38 19.79
C LEU A 292 -1.31 -6.33 20.30
N ARG A 293 -0.99 -7.18 21.27
CA ARG A 293 -1.94 -8.10 21.92
C ARG A 293 -3.16 -7.36 22.46
N ASN A 294 -2.93 -6.29 23.22
CA ASN A 294 -3.98 -5.47 23.80
C ASN A 294 -4.84 -4.77 22.73
N ILE A 295 -4.23 -4.28 21.64
CA ILE A 295 -4.93 -3.71 20.49
C ILE A 295 -5.82 -4.77 19.82
N PHE A 296 -5.29 -5.97 19.58
CA PHE A 296 -6.01 -7.05 18.91
C PHE A 296 -7.16 -7.62 19.75
N GLN A 297 -7.01 -7.71 21.07
CA GLN A 297 -8.12 -8.06 21.97
C GLN A 297 -9.25 -7.02 21.89
N ARG A 298 -8.93 -5.72 21.89
CA ARG A 298 -9.92 -4.63 21.72
C ARG A 298 -10.60 -4.69 20.34
N ALA A 299 -9.84 -5.02 19.29
CA ALA A 299 -10.34 -5.15 17.93
C ALA A 299 -11.36 -6.30 17.72
N ARG A 300 -11.46 -7.27 18.65
CA ARG A 300 -12.55 -8.27 18.64
C ARG A 300 -13.94 -7.64 18.76
N ASN A 301 -14.04 -6.49 19.43
CA ASN A 301 -15.30 -5.80 19.71
C ASN A 301 -15.53 -4.56 18.82
N ILE A 302 -14.49 -4.07 18.13
CA ILE A 302 -14.52 -2.84 17.33
C ILE A 302 -13.76 -3.08 16.02
N THR A 303 -14.48 -3.05 14.90
CA THR A 303 -13.91 -3.28 13.56
C THR A 303 -12.74 -2.33 13.26
N PHE A 304 -11.55 -2.90 13.05
CA PHE A 304 -10.33 -2.13 12.78
C PHE A 304 -10.29 -1.62 11.32
N PRO A 305 -10.31 -0.30 11.05
CA PRO A 305 -10.23 0.26 9.70
C PRO A 305 -8.90 -0.09 9.02
N ALA A 306 -8.94 -0.40 7.71
CA ALA A 306 -7.75 -0.78 6.94
C ALA A 306 -6.65 0.31 6.91
N THR A 307 -7.03 1.58 7.00
CA THR A 307 -6.10 2.72 7.12
C THR A 307 -5.43 2.80 8.48
N GLN A 308 -6.14 2.53 9.58
CA GLN A 308 -5.54 2.44 10.91
C GLN A 308 -4.64 1.21 11.03
N LEU A 309 -5.03 0.07 10.44
CA LEU A 309 -4.20 -1.12 10.41
C LEU A 309 -2.89 -0.87 9.66
N HIS A 310 -2.94 -0.14 8.54
CA HIS A 310 -1.74 0.24 7.81
C HIS A 310 -0.82 1.14 8.64
N ASP A 311 -1.36 2.13 9.34
CA ASP A 311 -0.55 3.03 10.16
C ASP A 311 0.09 2.31 11.34
N LEU A 312 -0.65 1.42 12.01
CA LEU A 312 -0.12 0.53 13.06
C LEU A 312 0.96 -0.40 12.52
N THR A 313 0.72 -1.04 11.37
CA THR A 313 1.67 -1.93 10.68
C THR A 313 2.96 -1.17 10.31
N CYS A 314 2.81 0.02 9.72
CA CYS A 314 3.93 0.86 9.33
C CYS A 314 4.81 1.23 10.54
N PHE A 315 4.18 1.72 11.61
CA PHE A 315 4.86 2.09 12.86
C PHE A 315 5.55 0.90 13.54
N VAL A 316 4.85 -0.23 13.69
CA VAL A 316 5.38 -1.45 14.33
C VAL A 316 6.57 -2.01 13.58
N ILE A 317 6.48 -2.14 12.24
CA ILE A 317 7.57 -2.71 11.44
C ILE A 317 8.77 -1.77 11.43
N HIS A 318 8.56 -0.45 11.34
CA HIS A 318 9.67 0.51 11.49
C HIS A 318 10.33 0.37 12.85
N ARG A 319 9.57 0.42 13.95
CA ARG A 319 10.12 0.34 15.32
C ARG A 319 10.89 -0.95 15.57
N LEU A 320 10.34 -2.11 15.19
CA LEU A 320 11.02 -3.39 15.40
C LEU A 320 12.31 -3.51 14.57
N LEU A 321 12.31 -3.02 13.33
CA LEU A 321 13.51 -3.03 12.48
C LEU A 321 14.56 -1.99 12.91
N LEU A 322 14.16 -0.88 13.52
CA LEU A 322 15.07 0.10 14.14
C LEU A 322 15.66 -0.42 15.46
N SER A 323 14.91 -1.22 16.23
CA SER A 323 15.43 -1.93 17.41
C SER A 323 16.34 -3.12 17.08
N ALA A 324 16.55 -3.46 15.80
CA ALA A 324 17.39 -4.58 15.42
C ALA A 324 18.88 -4.23 15.60
N PRO A 325 19.69 -5.06 16.32
CA PRO A 325 21.08 -4.73 16.59
C PRO A 325 21.90 -4.61 15.29
N ALA A 326 22.59 -3.47 15.14
CA ALA A 326 23.47 -3.21 14.01
C ALA A 326 24.81 -3.96 14.17
N THR A 327 24.78 -5.29 14.03
CA THR A 327 25.94 -6.20 14.11
C THR A 327 26.74 -6.14 15.42
N THR A 328 26.13 -5.68 16.51
CA THR A 328 26.79 -5.55 17.82
C THR A 328 26.95 -6.89 18.53
N ILE A 329 28.05 -7.02 19.28
CA ILE A 329 28.32 -8.12 20.23
C ILE A 329 27.91 -7.62 21.64
N PRO A 330 27.27 -8.44 22.50
CA PRO A 330 26.86 -9.83 22.28
C PRO A 330 25.68 -9.96 21.30
N PRO A 331 25.54 -11.11 20.61
CA PRO A 331 24.36 -11.38 19.81
C PRO A 331 23.10 -11.41 20.70
N THR A 332 21.99 -10.90 20.17
CA THR A 332 20.67 -11.01 20.78
C THR A 332 20.21 -12.47 20.90
N SER A 333 19.40 -12.77 21.91
CA SER A 333 18.80 -14.09 22.09
C SER A 333 18.01 -14.50 20.83
N PRO A 334 18.19 -15.72 20.28
CA PRO A 334 17.42 -16.21 19.14
C PRO A 334 15.90 -16.18 19.37
N MET A 335 15.46 -16.26 20.63
CA MET A 335 14.06 -16.06 21.01
C MET A 335 13.59 -14.61 20.76
N THR A 336 14.40 -13.60 21.11
CA THR A 336 14.09 -12.18 20.85
C THR A 336 13.97 -11.92 19.35
N GLU A 337 14.91 -12.43 18.55
CA GLU A 337 14.86 -12.30 17.09
C GLU A 337 13.66 -13.06 16.49
N SER A 338 13.37 -14.27 16.97
CA SER A 338 12.22 -15.05 16.51
C SER A 338 10.89 -14.34 16.80
N ILE A 339 10.72 -13.76 17.99
CA ILE A 339 9.55 -12.92 18.30
C ILE A 339 9.52 -11.68 17.41
N ARG A 340 10.65 -10.96 17.25
CA ARG A 340 10.74 -9.74 16.44
C ARG A 340 10.35 -9.99 14.98
N TYR A 341 10.99 -10.94 14.31
CA TYR A 341 10.70 -11.25 12.91
C TYR A 341 9.35 -11.93 12.73
N GLY A 342 8.93 -12.78 13.67
CA GLY A 342 7.56 -13.33 13.71
C GLY A 342 6.49 -12.24 13.75
N ILE A 343 6.65 -11.21 14.58
CA ILE A 343 5.72 -10.06 14.59
C ILE A 343 5.75 -9.32 13.25
N ILE A 344 6.93 -9.02 12.69
CA ILE A 344 7.03 -8.31 11.41
C ILE A 344 6.32 -9.07 10.28
N LEU A 345 6.53 -10.40 10.19
CA LEU A 345 5.84 -11.26 9.23
C LEU A 345 4.34 -11.31 9.48
N TYR A 346 3.90 -11.47 10.74
CA TYR A 346 2.47 -11.46 11.08
C TYR A 346 1.80 -10.14 10.71
N MET A 347 2.46 -9.00 10.93
CA MET A 347 1.92 -7.69 10.54
C MET A 347 1.84 -7.55 9.01
N PHE A 348 2.84 -8.00 8.24
CA PHE A 348 2.75 -8.03 6.77
C PHE A 348 1.61 -8.93 6.27
N ILE A 349 1.49 -10.15 6.79
CA ILE A 349 0.39 -11.09 6.47
C ILE A 349 -0.97 -10.44 6.77
N THR A 350 -1.11 -9.87 7.97
CA THR A 350 -2.38 -9.34 8.47
C THR A 350 -2.78 -8.05 7.74
N GLN A 351 -1.81 -7.26 7.28
CA GLN A 351 -2.04 -6.09 6.43
C GLN A 351 -2.41 -6.47 4.97
N GLY A 352 -1.84 -7.57 4.48
CA GLY A 352 -1.97 -8.01 3.08
C GLY A 352 -1.22 -7.12 2.09
N PRO A 353 -1.11 -7.51 0.81
CA PRO A 353 -0.52 -6.67 -0.22
C PRO A 353 -1.32 -5.38 -0.39
N THR A 354 -0.61 -4.26 -0.47
CA THR A 354 -1.19 -2.91 -0.55
C THR A 354 -0.93 -2.30 -1.93
N TYR A 355 -0.21 -1.18 -1.99
CA TYR A 355 0.11 -0.45 -3.23
C TYR A 355 1.25 -1.10 -4.02
N TYR A 356 2.09 -1.88 -3.34
CA TYR A 356 3.31 -2.51 -3.86
C TYR A 356 3.53 -3.88 -3.22
N SER A 357 4.27 -4.73 -3.91
CA SER A 357 4.67 -6.06 -3.42
C SER A 357 5.59 -5.93 -2.20
N HIS A 358 5.30 -6.69 -1.15
CA HIS A 358 6.17 -6.80 0.02
C HIS A 358 7.27 -7.85 -0.15
N ALA A 359 7.27 -8.62 -1.25
CA ALA A 359 8.03 -9.86 -1.39
C ALA A 359 9.54 -9.75 -1.09
N VAL A 360 10.19 -8.66 -1.53
CA VAL A 360 11.65 -8.48 -1.33
C VAL A 360 12.00 -8.33 0.16
N ILE A 361 11.30 -7.45 0.89
CA ILE A 361 11.53 -7.27 2.33
C ILE A 361 10.99 -8.46 3.13
N LEU A 362 9.83 -9.02 2.75
CA LEU A 362 9.22 -10.16 3.44
C LEU A 362 10.13 -11.39 3.36
N ASN A 363 10.69 -11.71 2.19
CA ASN A 363 11.66 -12.80 2.03
C ASN A 363 12.93 -12.57 2.87
N LYS A 364 13.48 -11.35 2.85
CA LYS A 364 14.64 -10.95 3.67
C LYS A 364 14.40 -11.13 5.18
N ILE A 365 13.18 -10.89 5.65
CA ILE A 365 12.78 -11.12 7.05
C ILE A 365 12.48 -12.59 7.34
N MET A 366 11.87 -13.31 6.40
CA MET A 366 11.56 -14.74 6.50
C MET A 366 12.84 -15.60 6.60
N ILE A 367 13.88 -15.28 5.83
CA ILE A 367 15.20 -15.94 5.94
C ILE A 367 15.77 -15.74 7.36
N ARG A 368 15.80 -14.49 7.87
CA ARG A 368 16.28 -14.19 9.24
C ARG A 368 15.46 -14.87 10.33
N PHE A 369 14.16 -15.03 10.10
CA PHE A 369 13.26 -15.75 11.00
C PHE A 369 13.61 -17.24 11.04
N MET A 370 13.86 -17.88 9.88
CA MET A 370 14.34 -19.26 9.82
C MET A 370 15.68 -19.44 10.54
N GLU A 371 16.69 -18.61 10.24
CA GLU A 371 18.03 -18.67 10.88
C GLU A 371 17.92 -18.68 12.41
N ASN A 372 17.09 -17.80 12.97
CA ASN A 372 16.89 -17.72 14.43
C ASN A 372 16.05 -18.87 15.00
N LEU A 373 15.10 -19.41 14.24
CA LEU A 373 14.35 -20.61 14.63
C LEU A 373 15.20 -21.90 14.55
N GLU A 374 16.22 -21.96 13.70
CA GLU A 374 17.21 -23.03 13.66
C GLU A 374 18.17 -22.94 14.86
N HIS A 375 18.70 -21.75 15.16
CA HIS A 375 19.47 -21.53 16.39
C HIS A 375 18.65 -21.85 17.66
N LEU A 376 17.36 -21.50 17.69
CA LEU A 376 16.46 -21.81 18.80
C LEU A 376 16.14 -23.32 18.91
N ALA A 377 16.19 -24.06 17.79
CA ALA A 377 16.02 -25.53 17.78
C ALA A 377 17.29 -26.30 18.14
N SER A 378 18.48 -25.68 18.06
CA SER A 378 19.73 -26.29 18.53
C SER A 378 19.85 -26.32 20.07
N THR A 379 19.02 -25.55 20.76
CA THR A 379 18.89 -25.56 22.23
C THR A 379 17.77 -26.51 22.64
N SER A 380 18.04 -27.40 23.61
CA SER A 380 17.03 -28.31 24.16
C SER A 380 15.92 -27.51 24.87
N ARG A 381 14.71 -27.50 24.29
CA ARG A 381 13.52 -26.86 24.85
C ARG A 381 12.28 -27.70 24.56
N VAL A 382 11.28 -27.59 25.43
CA VAL A 382 9.93 -28.09 25.16
C VAL A 382 9.23 -27.06 24.26
N TYR A 383 8.44 -27.53 23.29
CA TYR A 383 7.63 -26.65 22.45
C TYR A 383 6.43 -26.09 23.24
N ASP A 384 5.94 -24.92 22.81
CA ASP A 384 4.88 -24.17 23.49
C ASP A 384 3.93 -23.48 22.48
N SER A 385 2.95 -22.70 22.97
CA SER A 385 2.07 -21.92 22.08
C SER A 385 2.82 -20.97 21.14
N LEU A 386 4.00 -20.48 21.54
CA LEU A 386 4.82 -19.56 20.76
C LEU A 386 5.53 -20.30 19.62
N ASP A 387 5.94 -21.56 19.77
CA ASP A 387 6.35 -22.41 18.63
C ASP A 387 5.21 -22.68 17.65
N VAL A 388 4.00 -22.98 18.14
CA VAL A 388 2.82 -23.17 17.26
C VAL A 388 2.58 -21.89 16.45
N TRP A 389 2.64 -20.73 17.11
CA TRP A 389 2.53 -19.43 16.47
C TRP A 389 3.67 -19.16 15.47
N PHE A 390 4.93 -19.48 15.80
CA PHE A 390 6.06 -19.36 14.88
C PHE A 390 5.90 -20.24 13.63
N GLY A 391 5.48 -21.50 13.81
CA GLY A 391 5.19 -22.42 12.71
C GLY A 391 4.04 -21.92 11.82
N ALA A 392 2.98 -21.42 12.44
CA ALA A 392 1.81 -20.87 11.76
C ALA A 392 2.14 -19.62 10.92
N VAL A 393 2.76 -18.60 11.53
CA VAL A 393 3.20 -17.39 10.85
C VAL A 393 4.20 -17.72 9.73
N GLY A 394 5.14 -18.62 10.01
CA GLY A 394 6.17 -19.03 9.07
C GLY A 394 5.64 -19.79 7.86
N MET A 395 4.67 -20.69 8.02
CA MET A 395 4.02 -21.37 6.89
C MET A 395 3.33 -20.37 5.97
N VAL A 396 2.53 -19.44 6.51
CA VAL A 396 1.85 -18.42 5.69
C VAL A 396 2.85 -17.46 5.02
N ALA A 397 3.89 -17.02 5.75
CA ALA A 397 4.93 -16.13 5.21
C ALA A 397 5.79 -16.78 4.11
N SER A 398 5.95 -18.10 4.13
CA SER A 398 6.75 -18.86 3.17
C SER A 398 5.93 -19.45 2.02
N ALA A 399 4.62 -19.25 1.98
CA ALA A 399 3.72 -19.78 0.96
C ALA A 399 4.21 -19.42 -0.46
N GLY A 400 4.23 -20.42 -1.35
CA GLY A 400 4.74 -20.27 -2.72
C GLY A 400 6.28 -20.17 -2.85
N THR A 401 7.04 -20.29 -1.76
CA THR A 401 8.51 -20.29 -1.78
C THR A 401 9.10 -21.67 -1.50
N ALA A 402 10.37 -21.90 -1.88
CA ALA A 402 11.11 -23.13 -1.55
C ALA A 402 11.17 -23.40 -0.03
N HIS A 403 11.09 -22.35 0.80
CA HIS A 403 11.16 -22.44 2.26
C HIS A 403 9.89 -23.04 2.89
N HIS A 404 8.77 -23.12 2.16
CA HIS A 404 7.50 -23.61 2.70
C HIS A 404 7.58 -25.03 3.27
N ARG A 405 8.36 -25.91 2.62
CA ARG A 405 8.56 -27.29 3.06
C ARG A 405 9.27 -27.39 4.42
N TRP A 406 10.16 -26.45 4.74
CA TRP A 406 10.84 -26.39 6.04
C TRP A 406 9.83 -26.08 7.16
N PHE A 407 8.97 -25.08 6.96
CA PHE A 407 7.94 -24.72 7.95
C PHE A 407 6.88 -25.80 8.13
N ILE A 408 6.43 -26.48 7.06
CA ILE A 408 5.53 -27.64 7.17
C ILE A 408 6.16 -28.77 8.00
N ASN A 409 7.45 -29.06 7.78
CA ASN A 409 8.14 -30.10 8.55
C ASN A 409 8.31 -29.70 10.03
N ARG A 410 8.62 -28.43 10.33
CA ARG A 410 8.65 -27.91 11.71
C ARG A 410 7.26 -28.00 12.36
N ALA A 411 6.20 -27.64 11.64
CA ALA A 411 4.83 -27.68 12.14
C ALA A 411 4.38 -29.09 12.53
N ARG A 412 4.74 -30.14 11.76
CA ARG A 412 4.51 -31.54 12.16
C ARG A 412 5.21 -31.90 13.46
N ASN A 413 6.49 -31.52 13.61
CA ASN A 413 7.26 -31.82 14.81
C ASN A 413 6.66 -31.17 16.07
N ILE A 414 6.12 -29.95 15.93
CA ILE A 414 5.43 -29.24 17.00
C ILE A 414 4.08 -29.90 17.31
N ALA A 415 3.27 -30.20 16.28
CA ALA A 415 1.96 -30.83 16.45
C ALA A 415 2.06 -32.22 17.12
N ALA A 416 3.00 -33.07 16.69
CA ALA A 416 3.23 -34.38 17.27
C ALA A 416 3.69 -34.32 18.74
N ALA A 417 4.51 -33.33 19.10
CA ALA A 417 5.01 -33.15 20.46
C ALA A 417 3.97 -32.54 21.42
N LEU A 418 3.07 -31.70 20.91
CA LEU A 418 1.97 -31.07 21.66
C LEU A 418 0.64 -31.84 21.58
N GLN A 419 0.59 -32.95 20.82
CA GLN A 419 -0.61 -33.77 20.59
C GLN A 419 -1.77 -32.95 19.99
N LEU A 420 -1.46 -32.09 19.02
CA LEU A 420 -2.47 -31.37 18.23
C LEU A 420 -3.02 -32.32 17.15
N GLU A 421 -4.33 -32.55 17.15
CA GLU A 421 -5.01 -33.45 16.21
C GLU A 421 -5.56 -32.70 15.00
N ASN A 422 -5.97 -31.43 15.18
CA ASN A 422 -6.63 -30.63 14.15
C ASN A 422 -6.34 -29.12 14.30
N PHE A 423 -6.71 -28.34 13.28
CA PHE A 423 -6.45 -26.89 13.27
C PHE A 423 -7.15 -26.12 14.40
N SER A 424 -8.23 -26.61 14.99
CA SER A 424 -8.88 -25.93 16.14
C SER A 424 -7.96 -25.88 17.35
N ASP A 425 -7.20 -26.95 17.60
CA ASP A 425 -6.25 -27.05 18.70
C ASP A 425 -5.08 -26.07 18.48
N THR A 426 -4.53 -26.08 17.26
CA THR A 426 -3.56 -25.10 16.78
C THR A 426 -4.07 -23.66 16.96
N LEU A 427 -5.33 -23.39 16.61
CA LEU A 427 -5.93 -22.06 16.68
C LEU A 427 -6.04 -21.55 18.12
N VAL A 428 -6.31 -22.43 19.10
CA VAL A 428 -6.24 -22.07 20.53
C VAL A 428 -4.84 -21.56 20.88
N HIS A 429 -3.79 -22.31 20.54
CA HIS A 429 -2.41 -21.89 20.79
C HIS A 429 -2.08 -20.55 20.10
N ILE A 430 -2.40 -20.40 18.81
CA ILE A 430 -2.21 -19.15 18.05
C ILE A 430 -2.90 -17.96 18.75
N LYS A 431 -4.15 -18.14 19.20
CA LYS A 431 -4.94 -17.08 19.87
C LYS A 431 -4.42 -16.69 21.26
N THR A 432 -3.66 -17.55 21.96
CA THR A 432 -2.98 -17.17 23.22
C THR A 432 -1.75 -16.28 23.01
N VAL A 433 -1.16 -16.27 21.80
CA VAL A 433 0.06 -15.51 21.49
C VAL A 433 -0.29 -14.13 20.94
N LEU A 434 -0.62 -14.04 19.64
CA LEU A 434 -1.03 -12.83 18.92
C LEU A 434 -2.01 -13.21 17.80
N TRP A 435 -3.25 -12.70 17.88
CA TRP A 435 -4.27 -12.91 16.87
C TRP A 435 -5.20 -11.71 16.72
N LEU A 436 -5.18 -11.05 15.57
CA LEU A 436 -6.19 -10.09 15.15
C LEU A 436 -7.35 -10.84 14.46
N GLU A 437 -8.52 -10.77 15.07
CA GLU A 437 -9.73 -11.42 14.56
C GLU A 437 -10.20 -10.75 13.24
N LYS A 438 -10.23 -11.52 12.15
CA LYS A 438 -10.78 -11.10 10.84
C LYS A 438 -11.47 -12.28 10.15
N PRO A 439 -12.55 -12.06 9.37
CA PRO A 439 -13.26 -13.14 8.67
C PRO A 439 -12.39 -14.05 7.80
N GLN A 440 -11.38 -13.50 7.13
CA GLN A 440 -10.49 -14.24 6.20
C GLN A 440 -9.20 -14.75 6.85
N SER A 441 -8.89 -14.35 8.09
CA SER A 441 -7.62 -14.73 8.73
C SER A 441 -7.62 -16.18 9.18
N GLU A 442 -8.77 -16.73 9.59
CA GLU A 442 -8.85 -18.13 9.98
C GLU A 442 -8.65 -19.07 8.76
N ASP A 443 -9.38 -18.83 7.67
CA ASP A 443 -9.30 -19.62 6.43
C ASP A 443 -7.87 -19.67 5.86
N LEU A 444 -7.18 -18.52 5.85
CA LEU A 444 -5.79 -18.42 5.38
C LEU A 444 -4.86 -19.34 6.17
N PHE A 445 -4.91 -19.29 7.50
CA PHE A 445 -4.05 -20.12 8.36
C PHE A 445 -4.47 -21.59 8.32
N ARG A 446 -5.78 -21.87 8.31
CA ARG A 446 -6.37 -23.22 8.16
C ARG A 446 -5.85 -23.92 6.91
N SER A 447 -5.89 -23.24 5.76
CA SER A 447 -5.49 -23.81 4.47
C SER A 447 -4.06 -24.37 4.42
N HIS A 448 -3.15 -23.85 5.26
CA HIS A 448 -1.80 -24.39 5.41
C HIS A 448 -1.72 -25.50 6.46
N TRP A 449 -2.37 -25.34 7.60
CA TRP A 449 -2.36 -26.34 8.68
C TRP A 449 -3.07 -27.63 8.31
N ASP A 450 -4.13 -27.60 7.51
CA ASP A 450 -4.79 -28.81 7.00
C ASP A 450 -3.80 -29.69 6.19
N THR A 451 -2.78 -29.10 5.54
CA THR A 451 -1.70 -29.86 4.87
C THR A 451 -0.71 -30.53 5.83
N VAL A 452 -0.63 -30.05 7.08
CA VAL A 452 0.20 -30.66 8.14
C VAL A 452 -0.44 -31.97 8.58
N PHE A 453 -1.76 -31.94 8.84
CA PHE A 453 -2.55 -33.07 9.32
C PHE A 453 -2.85 -34.10 8.21
N ASN A 454 -3.35 -33.67 7.04
CA ASN A 454 -3.69 -34.59 5.93
C ASN A 454 -2.49 -35.38 5.36
N LEU A 455 -1.26 -34.90 5.59
CA LEU A 455 -0.02 -35.61 5.23
C LEU A 455 0.53 -36.50 6.35
N ALA A 456 -0.03 -36.44 7.56
CA ALA A 456 0.26 -37.41 8.62
C ALA A 456 -0.49 -38.73 8.36
N ASP A 457 -1.77 -38.67 8.02
CA ASP A 457 -2.59 -39.85 7.68
C ASP A 457 -1.96 -40.68 6.56
N GLN A 458 -1.50 -40.03 5.48
CA GLN A 458 -0.82 -40.73 4.38
C GLN A 458 0.45 -41.48 4.81
N SER A 459 1.14 -41.04 5.87
CA SER A 459 2.29 -41.77 6.42
C SER A 459 1.86 -42.98 7.26
N ALA A 460 0.74 -42.89 7.99
CA ALA A 460 0.16 -44.01 8.73
C ALA A 460 -0.43 -45.07 7.79
N GLU A 461 -1.12 -44.67 6.72
CA GLU A 461 -1.61 -45.58 5.67
C GLU A 461 -0.46 -46.31 4.96
N HIS A 462 0.67 -45.64 4.70
CA HIS A 462 1.82 -46.26 4.04
C HIS A 462 2.49 -47.33 4.91
N ASP A 463 2.52 -47.13 6.24
CA ASP A 463 3.07 -48.08 7.21
C ASP A 463 2.14 -49.29 7.46
N LEU A 464 0.83 -49.09 7.33
CA LEU A 464 -0.18 -50.16 7.31
C LEU A 464 -0.12 -50.95 6.00
N CYS A 465 0.00 -50.27 4.87
CA CYS A 465 0.10 -50.89 3.54
C CYS A 465 1.38 -51.73 3.39
N GLN A 466 2.53 -51.26 3.91
CA GLN A 466 3.76 -52.08 3.95
C GLN A 466 3.67 -53.32 4.86
N LYS A 467 2.80 -53.32 5.87
CA LYS A 467 2.53 -54.52 6.68
C LYS A 467 1.61 -55.51 5.94
N ALA A 468 0.62 -55.04 5.19
CA ALA A 468 -0.27 -55.88 4.38
C ALA A 468 0.45 -56.51 3.16
N SER A 469 1.24 -55.72 2.44
CA SER A 469 1.91 -56.13 1.17
C SER A 469 3.08 -57.10 1.33
N ASN A 470 3.49 -57.45 2.56
CA ASN A 470 4.44 -58.53 2.82
C ASN A 470 3.78 -59.93 2.87
N THR A 471 2.45 -60.02 2.69
CA THR A 471 1.69 -61.27 2.87
C THR A 471 1.02 -61.81 1.61
N GLU A 472 0.91 -61.05 0.51
CA GLU A 472 0.18 -61.47 -0.70
C GLU A 472 1.02 -61.35 -1.99
N GLU A 473 1.05 -62.49 -2.68
CA GLU A 473 1.50 -62.87 -4.03
C GLU A 473 1.93 -61.77 -5.05
N VAL A 474 3.03 -61.93 -5.80
CA VAL A 474 3.22 -62.95 -6.86
C VAL A 474 2.09 -62.90 -7.94
N GLY A 475 1.70 -61.69 -8.39
CA GLY A 475 0.57 -61.46 -9.32
C GLY A 475 0.89 -60.69 -10.62
N HIS A 476 1.28 -61.42 -11.65
CA HIS A 476 1.54 -61.06 -13.06
C HIS A 476 0.90 -59.78 -13.73
N THR A 477 1.75 -59.02 -14.46
CA THR A 477 1.54 -58.35 -15.79
C THR A 477 0.78 -57.02 -16.05
N ARG A 478 1.57 -56.09 -16.63
CA ARG A 478 1.33 -55.24 -17.85
C ARG A 478 0.51 -53.93 -17.80
N HIS A 479 1.28 -52.84 -17.95
CA HIS A 479 1.12 -51.71 -18.89
C HIS A 479 -0.29 -51.23 -19.30
N TYR A 480 -0.53 -49.94 -19.08
CA TYR A 480 -0.69 -49.00 -20.19
C TYR A 480 0.21 -47.77 -19.99
N HIS A 481 0.49 -47.05 -21.08
CA HIS A 481 1.34 -45.85 -21.14
C HIS A 481 0.43 -44.67 -21.49
N ASP A 482 0.59 -43.49 -20.86
CA ASP A 482 0.32 -42.23 -21.58
C ASP A 482 1.01 -40.99 -20.98
N GLY A 483 1.04 -39.93 -21.78
CA GLY A 483 1.96 -38.77 -21.68
C GLY A 483 2.05 -38.00 -20.36
N HIS A 484 3.28 -37.89 -19.85
CA HIS A 484 3.73 -36.72 -19.08
C HIS A 484 4.14 -35.58 -20.02
N HIS A 485 3.87 -34.33 -19.64
CA HIS A 485 4.45 -33.16 -20.28
C HIS A 485 4.74 -32.07 -19.24
N ASP A 486 6.01 -31.93 -18.85
CA ASP A 486 6.49 -30.76 -18.10
C ASP A 486 6.53 -29.52 -18.99
N PRO A 487 6.17 -28.34 -18.46
CA PRO A 487 6.78 -27.07 -18.84
C PRO A 487 8.00 -26.80 -17.94
N LYS A 488 9.18 -26.71 -18.55
CA LYS A 488 10.44 -26.36 -17.87
C LYS A 488 10.58 -24.85 -17.64
N ASP A 489 11.65 -24.51 -16.93
CA ASP A 489 12.26 -23.18 -16.88
C ASP A 489 12.22 -22.44 -18.22
N ASP A 490 11.85 -21.16 -18.18
CA ASP A 490 12.47 -20.14 -19.01
C ASP A 490 12.74 -18.91 -18.13
N GLY A 491 13.97 -18.39 -18.22
CA GLY A 491 14.39 -17.16 -17.56
C GLY A 491 14.49 -15.99 -18.55
N TYR A 492 15.02 -14.86 -18.07
CA TYR A 492 15.12 -13.57 -18.80
C TYR A 492 13.71 -12.95 -19.04
N LEU A 493 13.39 -11.73 -18.57
CA LEU A 493 14.22 -10.54 -18.38
C LEU A 493 13.87 -9.80 -17.08
#